data_AF-A0A9D8FQM2-F1
#
_entry.id   AF-A0A9D8FQM2-F1
#
_cell.length_a   1.000
_cell.length_b   1.000
_cell.length_c   1.000
_cell.angle_alpha   90.00
_cell.angle_beta   90.00
_cell.angle_gamma   90.00
#
_symmetry.space_group_name_H-M   'P 1'
#
loop_
_entity.id
_entity.type
_entity.pdbx_description
1 polymer ?
#
loop_
_entity_poly.entity_id
_entity_poly.type
_entity_poly.pdbx_seq_one_letter_code
_entity_poly.pdbx_strand_id
1 'polypeptide(L)'
;MQSTENWDSFVRSLEATAKDKLANWPSEWVGFHWPGYTYEHTLRVRNLSRAMARTLSADDRLVEVAALLHDIGKPEGEPHGDIGAGRAEEILASLGVGAPDRRRVCDLVRTHLAPDPPYPTENLVLSDADYIDANFGYVAFARYITIRASRDMPVNETVESAGEWLANVDGRRRKVVTDLGRTIVEERFGRMATFLESLREDLRGGADGDGAALVIARYLAADARRPSLLRQVAHMRQVLAGERREDGLRLSATLGSFAELTDQEMAGER
;
A
#
# COMPACT_ATOMS: atom_id res chain seq x y z
N MET A 1 19.90 22.60 9.83
CA MET A 1 18.94 21.59 10.34
C MET A 1 17.71 22.32 10.81
N GLN A 2 16.58 22.21 10.10
CA GLN A 2 15.30 22.67 10.64
C GLN A 2 15.00 21.88 11.94
N SER A 3 14.39 22.52 12.93
CA SER A 3 13.92 21.82 14.15
C SER A 3 12.98 20.67 13.77
N THR A 4 12.85 19.67 14.65
CA THR A 4 11.90 18.56 14.47
C THR A 4 10.47 19.08 14.29
N GLU A 5 10.06 20.08 15.07
CA GLU A 5 8.75 20.74 14.93
C GLU A 5 8.54 21.36 13.53
N ASN A 6 9.58 21.96 12.95
CA ASN A 6 9.51 22.53 11.61
C ASN A 6 9.38 21.44 10.54
N TRP A 7 10.06 20.29 10.70
CA TRP A 7 9.94 19.15 9.80
C TRP A 7 8.53 18.56 9.84
N ASP A 8 7.98 18.32 11.03
CA ASP A 8 6.66 17.72 11.17
C ASP A 8 5.56 18.63 10.59
N SER A 9 5.70 19.96 10.76
CA SER A 9 4.79 20.92 10.14
C SER A 9 4.89 20.93 8.61
N PHE A 10 6.11 20.79 8.08
CA PHE A 10 6.35 20.69 6.65
C PHE A 10 5.74 19.42 6.06
N VAL A 11 5.99 18.25 6.67
CA VAL A 11 5.42 16.96 6.25
C VAL A 11 3.89 16.99 6.29
N ARG A 12 3.28 17.53 7.35
CA ARG A 12 1.81 17.70 7.42
C ARG A 12 1.25 18.53 6.26
N SER A 13 1.98 19.55 5.82
CA SER A 13 1.56 20.39 4.68
C SER A 13 1.63 19.63 3.36
N LEU A 14 2.66 18.79 3.18
CA LEU A 14 2.78 17.90 2.03
C LEU A 14 1.71 16.81 2.03
N GLU A 15 1.45 16.17 3.16
CA GLU A 15 0.36 15.18 3.31
C GLU A 15 -1.00 15.79 2.96
N ALA A 16 -1.28 17.01 3.42
CA ALA A 16 -2.50 17.73 3.06
C ALA A 16 -2.60 17.97 1.55
N THR A 17 -1.48 18.32 0.91
CA THR A 17 -1.40 18.49 -0.56
C THR A 17 -1.63 17.18 -1.30
N ALA A 18 -1.00 16.08 -0.85
CA ALA A 18 -1.21 14.75 -1.42
C ALA A 18 -2.67 14.30 -1.26
N LYS A 19 -3.27 14.55 -0.09
CA LYS A 19 -4.67 14.24 0.20
C LYS A 19 -5.62 14.99 -0.73
N ASP A 20 -5.42 16.31 -0.89
CA ASP A 20 -6.23 17.13 -1.79
C ASP A 20 -6.23 16.58 -3.22
N LYS A 21 -5.05 16.20 -3.72
CA LYS A 21 -4.88 15.70 -5.08
C LYS A 21 -5.35 14.26 -5.29
N LEU A 22 -5.21 13.38 -4.29
CA LEU A 22 -5.31 11.93 -4.48
C LEU A 22 -6.49 11.28 -3.75
N ALA A 23 -7.06 11.89 -2.71
CA ALA A 23 -8.08 11.22 -1.90
C ALA A 23 -9.40 10.99 -2.66
N ASN A 24 -9.73 11.87 -3.61
CA ASN A 24 -10.92 11.75 -4.45
C ASN A 24 -10.59 11.31 -5.89
N TRP A 25 -9.31 11.00 -6.17
CA TRP A 25 -8.89 10.51 -7.48
C TRP A 25 -8.61 9.00 -7.45
N PRO A 26 -9.09 8.25 -8.45
CA PRO A 26 -10.11 8.66 -9.42
C PRO A 26 -11.48 8.85 -8.73
N SER A 27 -12.39 9.62 -9.34
CA SER A 27 -13.74 9.84 -8.77
C SER A 27 -14.64 8.61 -8.87
N GLU A 28 -14.28 7.68 -9.76
CA GLU A 28 -14.92 6.38 -9.99
C GLU A 28 -13.82 5.34 -10.20
N TRP A 29 -14.17 4.05 -10.25
CA TRP A 29 -13.19 3.00 -10.54
C TRP A 29 -12.51 3.19 -11.90
N VAL A 30 -11.16 3.20 -11.91
CA VAL A 30 -10.34 3.24 -13.14
C VAL A 30 -9.23 2.20 -13.04
N GLY A 31 -9.31 1.17 -13.89
CA GLY A 31 -8.34 0.06 -13.92
C GLY A 31 -8.28 -0.70 -12.59
N PHE A 32 -7.27 -0.40 -11.78
CA PHE A 32 -7.06 -0.97 -10.44
C PHE A 32 -7.02 0.10 -9.32
N HIS A 33 -7.51 1.30 -9.60
CA HIS A 33 -7.64 2.41 -8.67
C HIS A 33 -9.11 2.73 -8.41
N TRP A 34 -9.42 3.22 -7.21
CA TRP A 34 -10.75 3.65 -6.77
C TRP A 34 -10.63 4.87 -5.84
N PRO A 35 -11.73 5.62 -5.59
CA PRO A 35 -11.69 6.78 -4.69
C PRO A 35 -11.08 6.42 -3.34
N GLY A 36 -10.04 7.15 -2.93
CA GLY A 36 -9.32 6.97 -1.67
C GLY A 36 -8.09 6.06 -1.78
N TYR A 37 -8.07 5.07 -2.68
CA TYR A 37 -6.98 4.09 -2.77
C TYR A 37 -5.61 4.73 -2.95
N THR A 38 -5.49 5.64 -3.91
CA THR A 38 -4.20 6.23 -4.31
C THR A 38 -3.58 7.02 -3.17
N TYR A 39 -4.40 7.73 -2.38
CA TYR A 39 -3.93 8.41 -1.17
C TYR A 39 -3.53 7.43 -0.06
N GLU A 40 -4.34 6.42 0.23
CA GLU A 40 -3.97 5.41 1.24
C GLU A 40 -2.68 4.66 0.85
N HIS A 41 -2.54 4.33 -0.44
CA HIS A 41 -1.33 3.76 -1.02
C HIS A 41 -0.12 4.67 -0.83
N THR A 42 -0.25 5.96 -1.14
CA THR A 42 0.79 6.97 -0.91
C THR A 42 1.31 6.97 0.54
N LEU A 43 0.40 6.86 1.53
CA LEU A 43 0.79 6.82 2.94
C LEU A 43 1.54 5.53 3.32
N ARG A 44 1.11 4.38 2.79
CA ARG A 44 1.79 3.09 3.04
C ARG A 44 3.15 3.01 2.37
N VAL A 45 3.26 3.49 1.12
CA VAL A 45 4.53 3.60 0.39
C VAL A 45 5.49 4.53 1.13
N ARG A 46 5.02 5.68 1.63
CA ARG A 46 5.82 6.57 2.49
C ARG A 46 6.33 5.83 3.72
N ASN A 47 5.48 5.10 4.45
CA ASN A 47 5.89 4.41 5.66
C ASN A 47 6.97 3.35 5.38
N LEU A 48 6.73 2.48 4.40
CA LEU A 48 7.66 1.41 4.02
C LEU A 48 8.98 1.96 3.49
N SER A 49 8.93 2.93 2.57
CA SER A 49 10.12 3.55 1.99
C SER A 49 11.00 4.23 3.04
N ARG A 50 10.41 4.91 4.03
CA ARG A 50 11.18 5.48 5.15
C ARG A 50 11.84 4.42 6.02
N ALA A 51 11.13 3.35 6.37
CA ALA A 51 11.69 2.26 7.17
C ALA A 51 12.87 1.57 6.46
N MET A 52 12.73 1.36 5.15
CA MET A 52 13.79 0.83 4.29
C MET A 52 14.98 1.79 4.19
N ALA A 53 14.74 3.08 3.95
CA ALA A 53 15.78 4.10 3.86
C ALA A 53 16.62 4.17 5.13
N ARG A 54 15.98 4.17 6.32
CA ARG A 54 16.69 4.11 7.60
C ARG A 54 17.56 2.86 7.73
N THR A 55 17.01 1.69 7.37
CA THR A 55 17.75 0.42 7.43
C THR A 55 18.99 0.45 6.54
N LEU A 56 18.87 1.05 5.35
CA LEU A 56 19.95 1.13 4.36
C LEU A 56 20.83 2.38 4.51
N SER A 57 20.67 3.15 5.60
CA SER A 57 21.40 4.41 5.84
C SER A 57 21.28 5.44 4.69
N ALA A 58 20.14 5.45 4.00
CA ALA A 58 19.77 6.43 2.99
C ALA A 58 18.99 7.61 3.61
N ASP A 59 18.82 8.70 2.86
CA ASP A 59 18.11 9.89 3.34
C ASP A 59 16.58 9.65 3.46
N ASP A 60 16.13 9.26 4.65
CA ASP A 60 14.71 8.94 4.91
C ASP A 60 13.79 10.16 4.78
N ARG A 61 14.32 11.38 4.99
CA ARG A 61 13.56 12.62 4.84
C ARG A 61 13.32 12.96 3.39
N LEU A 62 14.33 12.78 2.55
CA LEU A 62 14.19 12.95 1.11
C LEU A 62 13.19 11.94 0.53
N VAL A 63 13.30 10.67 0.93
CA VAL A 63 12.37 9.61 0.53
C VAL A 63 10.95 9.87 1.03
N GLU A 64 10.77 10.35 2.26
CA GLU A 64 9.46 10.73 2.81
C GLU A 64 8.74 11.76 1.92
N VAL A 65 9.45 12.80 1.50
CA VAL A 65 8.90 13.85 0.62
C VAL A 65 8.58 13.30 -0.76
N ALA A 66 9.48 12.51 -1.35
CA ALA A 66 9.26 11.92 -2.66
C ALA A 66 8.09 10.93 -2.65
N ALA A 67 7.98 10.08 -1.63
CA ALA A 67 6.91 9.11 -1.50
C ALA A 67 5.54 9.79 -1.36
N LEU A 68 5.43 10.91 -0.64
CA LEU A 68 4.18 11.68 -0.56
C LEU A 68 3.76 12.30 -1.90
N LEU A 69 4.70 12.46 -2.85
CA LEU A 69 4.49 13.15 -4.11
C LEU A 69 4.56 12.23 -5.34
N HIS A 70 4.96 10.96 -5.22
CA HIS A 70 5.29 10.11 -6.37
C HIS A 70 4.11 9.93 -7.35
N ASP A 71 2.90 9.85 -6.82
CA ASP A 71 1.67 9.57 -7.57
C ASP A 71 0.84 10.81 -7.94
N ILE A 72 1.29 12.03 -7.60
CA ILE A 72 0.49 13.26 -7.82
C ILE A 72 0.27 13.59 -9.29
N GLY A 73 1.03 12.96 -10.20
CA GLY A 73 0.83 13.08 -11.64
C GLY A 73 -0.28 12.18 -12.19
N LYS A 74 -0.71 11.14 -11.46
CA LYS A 74 -1.71 10.18 -11.96
C LYS A 74 -3.04 10.83 -12.40
N PRO A 75 -3.57 11.86 -11.74
CA PRO A 75 -4.77 12.56 -12.21
C PRO A 75 -4.66 13.18 -13.60
N GLU A 76 -3.44 13.48 -14.06
CA GLU A 76 -3.16 14.13 -15.33
C GLU A 76 -2.78 13.14 -16.45
N GLY A 77 -2.59 11.85 -16.11
CA GLY A 77 -2.34 10.77 -17.07
C GLY A 77 -0.90 10.25 -17.03
N GLU A 78 -0.48 9.64 -18.15
CA GLU A 78 0.84 9.00 -18.30
C GLU A 78 1.76 9.80 -19.24
N PRO A 79 3.10 9.77 -19.05
CA PRO A 79 3.82 9.10 -17.96
C PRO A 79 3.72 9.90 -16.64
N HIS A 80 3.08 9.31 -15.62
CA HIS A 80 2.74 10.06 -14.40
C HIS A 80 3.95 10.44 -13.56
N GLY A 81 5.06 9.71 -13.66
CA GLY A 81 6.32 10.08 -13.00
C GLY A 81 6.88 11.41 -13.50
N ASP A 82 6.87 11.66 -14.81
CA ASP A 82 7.36 12.93 -15.38
C ASP A 82 6.44 14.11 -15.00
N ILE A 83 5.12 13.90 -15.12
CA ILE A 83 4.13 14.91 -14.74
C ILE A 83 4.24 15.21 -13.24
N GLY A 84 4.29 14.15 -12.42
CA GLY A 84 4.44 14.24 -10.97
C GLY A 84 5.71 14.97 -10.56
N ALA A 85 6.82 14.76 -11.26
CA ALA A 85 8.07 15.47 -10.98
C ALA A 85 7.96 16.97 -11.27
N GLY A 86 7.26 17.36 -12.35
CA GLY A 86 6.96 18.77 -12.61
C GLY A 86 6.12 19.41 -11.50
N ARG A 87 5.07 18.71 -11.05
CA ARG A 87 4.22 19.15 -9.92
C ARG A 87 4.98 19.22 -8.61
N ALA A 88 5.88 18.28 -8.35
CA ALA A 88 6.71 18.27 -7.16
C ALA A 88 7.63 19.49 -7.11
N GLU A 89 8.25 19.90 -8.23
CA GLU A 89 9.06 21.12 -8.30
C GLU A 89 8.22 22.36 -7.92
N GLU A 90 7.03 22.53 -8.51
CA GLU A 90 6.12 23.64 -8.24
C GLU A 90 5.73 23.70 -6.76
N ILE A 91 5.28 22.58 -6.20
CA ILE A 91 4.85 22.46 -4.80
C ILE A 91 6.02 22.78 -3.86
N LEU A 92 7.16 22.12 -4.04
CA LEU A 92 8.30 22.28 -3.14
C LEU A 92 8.94 23.67 -3.22
N ALA A 93 8.93 24.30 -4.40
CA ALA A 93 9.37 25.68 -4.55
C ALA A 93 8.45 26.64 -3.79
N SER A 94 7.12 26.43 -3.84
CA SER A 94 6.15 27.24 -3.09
C SER A 94 6.30 27.09 -1.56
N LEU A 95 6.79 25.93 -1.10
CA LEU A 95 7.10 25.65 0.31
C LEU A 95 8.51 26.12 0.72
N GLY A 96 9.27 26.77 -0.17
CA GLY A 96 10.59 27.31 0.13
C GLY A 96 11.71 26.28 0.22
N VAL A 97 11.50 25.05 -0.28
CA VAL A 97 12.55 24.00 -0.32
C VAL A 97 13.65 24.42 -1.29
N GLY A 98 14.92 24.25 -0.94
CA GLY A 98 16.05 24.65 -1.77
C GLY A 98 16.19 23.82 -3.05
N ALA A 99 16.65 24.44 -4.14
CA ALA A 99 16.76 23.80 -5.46
C ALA A 99 17.56 22.47 -5.48
N PRO A 100 18.64 22.27 -4.69
CA PRO A 100 19.30 20.97 -4.62
C PRO A 100 18.39 19.83 -4.17
N ASP A 101 17.61 20.02 -3.11
CA ASP A 101 16.72 19.00 -2.57
C ASP A 101 15.52 18.78 -3.49
N ARG A 102 14.95 19.86 -4.05
CA ARG A 102 13.84 19.74 -5.01
C ARG A 102 14.24 18.92 -6.23
N ARG A 103 15.43 19.14 -6.79
CA ARG A 103 15.93 18.33 -7.93
C ARG A 103 16.03 16.85 -7.59
N ARG A 104 16.53 16.51 -6.39
CA ARG A 104 16.61 15.12 -5.93
C ARG A 104 15.23 14.51 -5.76
N VAL A 105 14.27 15.23 -5.17
CA VAL A 105 12.87 14.75 -5.07
C VAL A 105 12.25 14.55 -6.45
N CYS A 106 12.44 15.51 -7.37
CA CYS A 106 11.90 15.39 -8.72
C CYS A 106 12.49 14.18 -9.47
N ASP A 107 13.76 13.86 -9.24
CA ASP A 107 14.38 12.66 -9.80
C ASP A 107 13.77 11.37 -9.21
N LEU A 108 13.58 11.32 -7.89
CA LEU A 108 12.90 10.21 -7.22
C LEU A 108 11.49 9.99 -7.77
N VAL A 109 10.69 11.06 -7.85
CA VAL A 109 9.33 11.02 -8.37
C VAL A 109 9.32 10.60 -9.84
N ARG A 110 10.25 11.09 -10.67
CA ARG A 110 10.30 10.74 -12.08
C ARG A 110 10.59 9.25 -12.32
N THR A 111 11.43 8.66 -11.48
CA THR A 111 12.06 7.35 -11.74
C THR A 111 11.47 6.21 -10.91
N HIS A 112 10.47 6.48 -10.06
CA HIS A 112 9.97 5.52 -9.07
C HIS A 112 9.47 4.18 -9.65
N LEU A 113 8.90 4.13 -10.86
CA LEU A 113 8.40 2.86 -11.43
C LEU A 113 9.51 1.93 -11.93
N ALA A 114 10.63 2.50 -12.37
CA ALA A 114 11.69 1.77 -13.06
C ALA A 114 13.01 2.56 -13.04
N PRO A 115 13.71 2.63 -11.89
CA PRO A 115 15.02 3.25 -11.84
C PRO A 115 16.04 2.42 -12.66
N ASP A 116 16.65 3.03 -13.68
CA ASP A 116 17.73 2.50 -14.54
C ASP A 116 19.17 2.57 -13.92
N PRO A 117 19.91 1.46 -13.75
CA PRO A 117 21.14 1.47 -12.95
C PRO A 117 22.31 2.33 -13.45
N PRO A 118 23.16 2.89 -12.55
CA PRO A 118 23.03 2.87 -11.08
C PRO A 118 22.35 4.15 -10.54
N TYR A 119 21.14 4.01 -9.98
CA TYR A 119 20.50 5.07 -9.21
C TYR A 119 20.93 5.06 -7.73
N PRO A 120 20.80 6.21 -7.03
CA PRO A 120 20.94 6.29 -5.57
C PRO A 120 20.01 5.34 -4.81
N THR A 121 20.42 4.96 -3.60
CA THR A 121 19.65 4.05 -2.72
C THR A 121 18.23 4.57 -2.48
N GLU A 122 18.04 5.88 -2.37
CA GLU A 122 16.72 6.50 -2.19
C GLU A 122 15.74 6.16 -3.33
N ASN A 123 16.20 6.13 -4.57
CA ASN A 123 15.36 5.78 -5.73
C ASN A 123 14.98 4.30 -5.71
N LEU A 124 15.95 3.43 -5.38
CA LEU A 124 15.72 2.00 -5.29
C LEU A 124 14.72 1.67 -4.18
N VAL A 125 14.84 2.34 -3.03
CA VAL A 125 13.94 2.18 -1.89
C VAL A 125 12.52 2.63 -2.21
N LEU A 126 12.35 3.80 -2.84
CA LEU A 126 11.02 4.27 -3.22
C LEU A 126 10.38 3.33 -4.24
N SER A 127 11.15 2.87 -5.24
CA SER A 127 10.68 1.94 -6.26
C SER A 127 10.26 0.59 -5.68
N ASP A 128 11.09 0.01 -4.81
CA ASP A 128 10.76 -1.24 -4.14
C ASP A 128 9.52 -1.08 -3.25
N ALA A 129 9.41 0.00 -2.48
CA ALA A 129 8.28 0.22 -1.57
C ALA A 129 6.95 0.38 -2.32
N ASP A 130 6.93 1.15 -3.40
CA ASP A 130 5.76 1.30 -4.30
C ASP A 130 5.34 -0.06 -4.88
N TYR A 131 6.32 -0.79 -5.43
CA TYR A 131 6.06 -2.10 -6.02
C TYR A 131 5.58 -3.13 -5.00
N ILE A 132 6.14 -3.13 -3.79
CA ILE A 132 5.79 -4.06 -2.71
C ILE A 132 4.36 -3.82 -2.23
N ASP A 133 3.96 -2.58 -1.94
CA ASP A 133 2.61 -2.26 -1.45
C ASP A 133 1.51 -2.77 -2.39
N ALA A 134 1.73 -2.66 -3.70
CA ALA A 134 0.73 -3.04 -4.70
C ALA A 134 0.65 -4.56 -4.96
N ASN A 135 1.69 -5.35 -4.61
CA ASN A 135 1.84 -6.74 -5.06
C ASN A 135 2.06 -7.78 -3.95
N PHE A 136 2.58 -7.41 -2.78
CA PHE A 136 2.93 -8.35 -1.73
C PHE A 136 2.34 -7.98 -0.36
N GLY A 137 1.98 -9.01 0.41
CA GLY A 137 1.44 -8.88 1.76
C GLY A 137 -0.08 -8.91 1.83
N TYR A 138 -0.61 -8.76 3.03
CA TYR A 138 -2.04 -8.65 3.27
C TYR A 138 -2.65 -7.40 2.67
N VAL A 139 -1.89 -6.30 2.55
CA VAL A 139 -2.32 -5.13 1.76
C VAL A 139 -2.64 -5.53 0.31
N ALA A 140 -1.74 -6.25 -0.35
CA ALA A 140 -1.94 -6.69 -1.73
C ALA A 140 -3.03 -7.76 -1.87
N PHE A 141 -3.17 -8.66 -0.88
CA PHE A 141 -4.23 -9.66 -0.87
C PHE A 141 -5.61 -9.03 -0.67
N ALA A 142 -5.74 -8.07 0.26
CA ALA A 142 -6.96 -7.31 0.46
C ALA A 142 -7.34 -6.52 -0.80
N ARG A 143 -6.35 -5.90 -1.46
CA ARG A 143 -6.53 -5.26 -2.76
C ARG A 143 -7.00 -6.24 -3.84
N TYR A 144 -6.43 -7.44 -3.91
CA TYR A 144 -6.86 -8.49 -4.84
C TYR A 144 -8.33 -8.87 -4.63
N ILE A 145 -8.74 -9.15 -3.38
CA ILE A 145 -10.14 -9.45 -3.03
C ILE A 145 -11.05 -8.29 -3.44
N THR A 146 -10.67 -7.06 -3.10
CA THR A 146 -11.44 -5.85 -3.39
C THR A 146 -11.66 -5.65 -4.89
N ILE A 147 -10.61 -5.83 -5.70
CA ILE A 147 -10.68 -5.70 -7.17
C ILE A 147 -11.58 -6.77 -7.79
N ARG A 148 -11.56 -7.99 -7.27
CA ARG A 148 -12.42 -9.08 -7.76
C ARG A 148 -13.88 -8.81 -7.39
N ALA A 149 -14.12 -8.43 -6.14
CA ALA A 149 -15.45 -8.10 -5.64
C ALA A 149 -16.06 -6.88 -6.35
N SER A 150 -15.27 -5.86 -6.73
CA SER A 150 -15.78 -4.71 -7.49
C SER A 150 -16.17 -5.05 -8.93
N ARG A 151 -15.82 -6.25 -9.40
CA ARG A 151 -16.21 -6.84 -10.70
C ARG A 151 -17.25 -7.95 -10.53
N ASP A 152 -17.99 -7.91 -9.42
CA ASP A 152 -19.04 -8.86 -9.04
C ASP A 152 -18.59 -10.32 -8.96
N MET A 153 -17.29 -10.58 -8.79
CA MET A 153 -16.78 -11.94 -8.61
C MET A 153 -17.04 -12.42 -7.17
N PRO A 154 -17.71 -13.56 -6.97
CA PRO A 154 -17.92 -14.15 -5.65
C PRO A 154 -16.62 -14.48 -4.92
N VAL A 155 -16.64 -14.47 -3.59
CA VAL A 155 -15.46 -14.76 -2.76
C VAL A 155 -14.93 -16.18 -2.97
N ASN A 156 -15.80 -17.18 -3.14
CA ASN A 156 -15.38 -18.55 -3.43
C ASN A 156 -14.59 -18.64 -4.74
N GLU A 157 -15.09 -18.05 -5.83
CA GLU A 157 -14.39 -17.99 -7.12
C GLU A 157 -13.08 -17.19 -7.04
N THR A 158 -13.07 -16.13 -6.23
CA THR A 158 -11.86 -15.34 -5.94
C THR A 158 -10.80 -16.20 -5.25
N VAL A 159 -11.16 -17.02 -4.27
CA VAL A 159 -10.22 -17.91 -3.57
C VAL A 159 -9.74 -19.05 -4.48
N GLU A 160 -10.64 -19.63 -5.28
CA GLU A 160 -10.29 -20.67 -6.26
C GLU A 160 -9.25 -20.18 -7.27
N SER A 161 -9.40 -18.94 -7.75
CA SER A 161 -8.46 -18.31 -8.70
C SER A 161 -7.23 -17.65 -8.06
N ALA A 162 -7.17 -17.56 -6.73
CA ALA A 162 -6.04 -16.92 -6.03
C ALA A 162 -4.72 -17.70 -6.17
N GLY A 163 -4.77 -19.01 -6.41
CA GLY A 163 -3.56 -19.82 -6.64
C GLY A 163 -2.80 -19.40 -7.91
N GLU A 164 -3.51 -19.18 -9.01
CA GLU A 164 -2.92 -18.68 -10.26
C GLU A 164 -2.41 -17.25 -10.09
N TRP A 165 -3.15 -16.41 -9.37
CA TRP A 165 -2.71 -15.07 -9.04
C TRP A 165 -1.40 -15.06 -8.24
N LEU A 166 -1.29 -15.89 -7.19
CA LEU A 166 -0.05 -16.01 -6.41
C LEU A 166 1.13 -16.49 -7.27
N ALA A 167 0.94 -17.46 -8.16
CA ALA A 167 2.00 -17.91 -9.07
C ALA A 167 2.48 -16.76 -10.00
N ASN A 168 1.57 -15.92 -10.47
CA ASN A 168 1.90 -14.73 -11.26
C ASN A 168 2.64 -13.65 -10.45
N VAL A 169 2.28 -13.47 -9.17
CA VAL A 169 2.97 -12.57 -8.24
C VAL A 169 4.36 -13.11 -7.87
N ASP A 170 4.52 -14.41 -7.74
CA ASP A 170 5.81 -15.05 -7.45
C ASP A 170 6.84 -14.79 -8.57
N GLY A 171 6.43 -14.97 -9.84
CA GLY A 171 7.28 -14.66 -10.99
C GLY A 171 7.71 -13.18 -11.06
N ARG A 172 7.02 -12.29 -10.34
CA ARG A 172 7.23 -10.85 -10.31
C ARG A 172 8.20 -10.36 -9.22
N ARG A 173 8.66 -11.24 -8.31
CA ARG A 173 9.64 -10.91 -7.26
C ARG A 173 10.94 -10.32 -7.83
N ARG A 174 11.34 -10.76 -9.02
CA ARG A 174 12.55 -10.30 -9.73
C ARG A 174 12.60 -8.79 -10.00
N LYS A 175 11.47 -8.08 -9.90
CA LYS A 175 11.41 -6.62 -10.09
C LYS A 175 11.88 -5.85 -8.86
N VAL A 176 11.99 -6.50 -7.71
CA VAL A 176 12.46 -5.88 -6.47
C VAL A 176 13.99 -5.89 -6.46
N VAL A 177 14.57 -4.71 -6.28
CA VAL A 177 15.97 -4.41 -6.61
C VAL A 177 16.87 -4.53 -5.39
N THR A 178 16.44 -4.01 -4.23
CA THR A 178 17.25 -4.04 -3.01
C THR A 178 17.21 -5.41 -2.34
N ASP A 179 18.31 -5.81 -1.68
CA ASP A 179 18.33 -7.04 -0.90
C ASP A 179 17.32 -7.00 0.26
N LEU A 180 17.15 -5.84 0.89
CA LEU A 180 16.13 -5.63 1.91
C LEU A 180 14.72 -5.80 1.37
N GLY A 181 14.42 -5.24 0.20
CA GLY A 181 13.13 -5.42 -0.47
C GLY A 181 12.83 -6.89 -0.75
N ARG A 182 13.85 -7.66 -1.18
CA ARG A 182 13.71 -9.12 -1.40
C ARG A 182 13.36 -9.87 -0.12
N THR A 183 13.97 -9.52 1.01
CA THR A 183 13.62 -10.09 2.31
C THR A 183 12.17 -9.80 2.69
N ILE A 184 11.73 -8.54 2.56
CA ILE A 184 10.35 -8.12 2.87
C ILE A 184 9.35 -8.88 1.98
N VAL A 185 9.67 -9.05 0.69
CA VAL A 185 8.84 -9.79 -0.27
C VAL A 185 8.72 -11.26 0.10
N GLU A 186 9.79 -11.91 0.55
CA GLU A 186 9.75 -13.30 1.01
C GLU A 186 8.78 -13.48 2.18
N GLU A 187 8.90 -12.61 3.19
CA GLU A 187 8.05 -12.63 4.39
C GLU A 187 6.57 -12.38 4.01
N ARG A 188 6.31 -11.32 3.26
CA ARG A 188 4.97 -10.92 2.83
C ARG A 188 4.31 -11.94 1.90
N PHE A 189 5.08 -12.55 0.99
CA PHE A 189 4.55 -13.62 0.14
C PHE A 189 4.21 -14.87 0.95
N GLY A 190 5.05 -15.25 1.92
CA GLY A 190 4.77 -16.36 2.84
C GLY A 190 3.45 -16.17 3.62
N ARG A 191 3.19 -14.94 4.09
CA ARG A 191 1.91 -14.57 4.73
C ARG A 191 0.72 -14.76 3.78
N MET A 192 0.84 -14.31 2.53
CA MET A 192 -0.20 -14.47 1.50
C MET A 192 -0.50 -15.94 1.19
N ALA A 193 0.54 -16.77 1.03
CA ALA A 193 0.39 -18.19 0.77
C ALA A 193 -0.31 -18.91 1.94
N THR A 194 0.09 -18.59 3.17
CA THR A 194 -0.54 -19.14 4.39
C THR A 194 -2.02 -18.76 4.48
N PHE A 195 -2.35 -17.49 4.23
CA PHE A 195 -3.73 -17.03 4.25
C PHE A 195 -4.59 -17.67 3.16
N LEU A 196 -4.04 -17.91 1.96
CA LEU A 196 -4.74 -18.65 0.91
C LEU A 196 -5.05 -20.09 1.33
N GLU A 197 -4.13 -20.78 2.00
CA GLU A 197 -4.41 -22.12 2.51
C GLU A 197 -5.52 -22.12 3.57
N SER A 198 -5.53 -21.15 4.50
CA SER A 198 -6.65 -20.97 5.43
C SER A 198 -7.98 -20.75 4.70
N LEU A 199 -8.01 -19.92 3.65
CA LEU A 199 -9.22 -19.69 2.85
C LEU A 199 -9.71 -20.97 2.15
N ARG A 200 -8.80 -21.80 1.65
CA ARG A 200 -9.12 -23.08 1.00
C ARG A 200 -9.59 -24.14 1.98
N GLU A 201 -9.05 -24.17 3.19
CA GLU A 201 -9.55 -25.01 4.27
C GLU A 201 -10.97 -24.60 4.67
N ASP A 202 -11.19 -23.31 4.88
CA ASP A 202 -12.51 -22.76 5.21
C ASP A 202 -13.55 -23.09 4.12
N LEU A 203 -13.20 -23.00 2.82
CA LEU A 203 -14.11 -23.36 1.72
C LEU A 203 -14.45 -24.85 1.69
N ARG A 204 -13.49 -25.73 1.99
CA ARG A 204 -13.71 -27.18 2.05
C ARG A 204 -14.59 -27.58 3.25
N GLY A 205 -14.60 -26.78 4.31
CA GLY A 205 -15.35 -27.03 5.55
C GLY A 205 -16.87 -26.94 5.44
N GLY A 206 -17.42 -26.35 4.37
CA GLY A 206 -18.87 -26.32 4.12
C GLY A 206 -19.66 -25.28 4.94
N ALA A 207 -21.00 -25.34 4.82
CA ALA A 207 -21.94 -24.25 5.16
C ALA A 207 -22.22 -24.01 6.67
N ASP A 208 -21.72 -24.86 7.57
CA ASP A 208 -22.09 -24.82 9.00
C ASP A 208 -21.26 -23.84 9.85
N GLY A 209 -20.38 -23.06 9.21
CA GLY A 209 -19.77 -21.89 9.82
C GLY A 209 -18.67 -21.37 8.93
N ASP A 210 -18.88 -20.20 8.32
CA ASP A 210 -17.84 -19.50 7.58
C ASP A 210 -16.58 -19.44 8.45
N GLY A 211 -15.54 -20.17 8.02
CA GLY A 211 -14.28 -20.18 8.73
C GLY A 211 -13.68 -18.77 8.79
N ALA A 212 -12.80 -18.55 9.76
CA ALA A 212 -12.39 -17.20 10.12
C ALA A 212 -11.71 -16.43 8.98
N ALA A 213 -10.97 -17.11 8.10
CA ALA A 213 -10.35 -16.47 6.94
C ALA A 213 -11.39 -16.09 5.88
N LEU A 214 -12.39 -16.95 5.63
CA LEU A 214 -13.50 -16.62 4.71
C LEU A 214 -14.35 -15.45 5.23
N VAL A 215 -14.58 -15.36 6.53
CA VAL A 215 -15.27 -14.21 7.15
C VAL A 215 -14.51 -12.91 6.85
N ILE A 216 -13.18 -12.90 7.01
CA ILE A 216 -12.34 -11.74 6.68
C ILE A 216 -12.46 -11.40 5.19
N ALA A 217 -12.34 -12.38 4.30
CA ALA A 217 -12.43 -12.14 2.86
C ALA A 217 -13.80 -11.58 2.43
N ARG A 218 -14.89 -12.10 3.01
CA ARG A 218 -16.25 -11.58 2.77
C ARG A 218 -16.43 -10.18 3.31
N TYR A 219 -15.89 -9.88 4.49
CA TYR A 219 -15.91 -8.54 5.06
C TYR A 219 -15.17 -7.53 4.17
N LEU A 220 -13.99 -7.91 3.64
CA LEU A 220 -13.26 -7.07 2.68
C LEU A 220 -14.05 -6.86 1.38
N ALA A 221 -14.61 -7.94 0.82
CA ALA A 221 -15.39 -7.90 -0.42
C ALA A 221 -16.68 -7.08 -0.30
N ALA A 222 -17.35 -7.11 0.86
CA ALA A 222 -18.60 -6.39 1.09
C ALA A 222 -18.45 -4.86 0.96
N ASP A 223 -17.24 -4.34 1.18
CA ASP A 223 -16.93 -2.90 1.11
C ASP A 223 -16.41 -2.46 -0.27
N ALA A 224 -16.46 -3.34 -1.28
CA ALA A 224 -15.85 -3.11 -2.59
C ALA A 224 -16.42 -1.89 -3.35
N ARG A 225 -17.57 -1.35 -2.96
CA ARG A 225 -18.13 -0.13 -3.57
C ARG A 225 -17.41 1.14 -3.12
N ARG A 226 -16.92 1.20 -1.88
CA ARG A 226 -16.16 2.35 -1.33
C ARG A 226 -15.02 1.88 -0.42
N PRO A 227 -14.08 1.06 -0.93
CA PRO A 227 -13.12 0.36 -0.09
C PRO A 227 -12.14 1.32 0.57
N SER A 228 -11.81 1.05 1.83
CA SER A 228 -10.74 1.73 2.57
C SER A 228 -10.13 0.73 3.53
N LEU A 229 -8.89 0.33 3.24
CA LEU A 229 -8.20 -0.65 4.07
C LEU A 229 -7.93 -0.07 5.46
N LEU A 230 -7.61 1.24 5.54
CA LEU A 230 -7.49 1.96 6.81
C LEU A 230 -8.75 1.84 7.66
N ARG A 231 -9.92 2.10 7.10
CA ARG A 231 -11.19 1.99 7.83
C ARG A 231 -11.47 0.54 8.22
N GLN A 232 -11.20 -0.40 7.32
CA GLN A 232 -11.47 -1.81 7.53
C GLN A 232 -10.62 -2.39 8.67
N VAL A 233 -9.32 -2.14 8.68
CA VAL A 233 -8.40 -2.59 9.73
C VAL A 233 -8.71 -1.89 11.06
N ALA A 234 -8.97 -0.57 11.05
CA ALA A 234 -9.39 0.15 12.26
C ALA A 234 -10.66 -0.45 12.88
N HIS A 235 -11.63 -0.83 12.05
CA HIS A 235 -12.83 -1.50 12.52
C HIS A 235 -12.54 -2.89 13.10
N MET A 236 -11.70 -3.71 12.44
CA MET A 236 -11.29 -5.01 12.98
C MET A 236 -10.65 -4.87 14.37
N ARG A 237 -9.78 -3.87 14.56
CA ARG A 237 -9.15 -3.58 15.86
C ARG A 237 -10.18 -3.20 16.94
N GLN A 238 -11.15 -2.34 16.61
CA GLN A 238 -12.22 -1.96 17.53
C GLN A 238 -13.09 -3.16 17.93
N VAL A 239 -13.37 -4.07 16.99
CA VAL A 239 -14.10 -5.31 17.28
C VAL A 239 -13.29 -6.20 18.22
N LEU A 240 -12.00 -6.40 17.94
CA LEU A 240 -11.09 -7.18 18.79
C LEU A 240 -10.97 -6.60 20.22
N ALA A 241 -11.09 -5.28 20.37
CA ALA A 241 -11.09 -4.59 21.66
C ALA A 241 -12.46 -4.60 22.38
N GLY A 242 -13.52 -5.13 21.74
CA GLY A 242 -14.88 -5.08 22.28
C GLY A 242 -15.52 -3.69 22.24
N GLU A 243 -14.94 -2.75 21.50
CA GLU A 243 -15.39 -1.35 21.38
C GLU A 243 -16.47 -1.18 20.31
N ARG A 244 -16.61 -2.15 19.39
CA ARG A 244 -17.57 -2.11 18.29
C ARG A 244 -18.17 -3.50 18.03
N ARG A 245 -19.39 -3.53 17.45
CA ARG A 245 -20.07 -4.77 17.05
C ARG A 245 -19.34 -5.43 15.89
N GLU A 246 -19.44 -6.75 15.79
CA GLU A 246 -18.72 -7.52 14.78
C GLU A 246 -19.13 -7.14 13.34
N ASP A 247 -20.37 -6.68 13.08
CA ASP A 247 -20.86 -6.17 11.77
C ASP A 247 -20.40 -7.04 10.57
N GLY A 248 -20.50 -8.38 10.70
CA GLY A 248 -20.08 -9.34 9.67
C GLY A 248 -18.66 -9.90 9.83
N LEU A 249 -17.91 -9.45 10.84
CA LEU A 249 -16.69 -10.09 11.34
C LEU A 249 -17.04 -11.20 12.35
N ARG A 250 -16.01 -11.94 12.79
CA ARG A 250 -16.10 -12.95 13.85
C ARG A 250 -14.82 -12.94 14.67
N LEU A 251 -14.94 -12.80 15.99
CA LEU A 251 -13.78 -12.86 16.88
C LEU A 251 -13.06 -14.21 16.78
N SER A 252 -11.77 -14.15 16.47
CA SER A 252 -10.92 -15.33 16.29
C SER A 252 -9.44 -14.92 16.35
N ALA A 253 -8.57 -15.89 16.62
CA ALA A 253 -7.12 -15.69 16.53
C ALA A 253 -6.70 -15.27 15.11
N THR A 254 -7.36 -15.82 14.08
CA THR A 254 -7.14 -15.46 12.67
C THR A 254 -7.46 -14.00 12.40
N LEU A 255 -8.59 -13.49 12.90
CA LEU A 255 -8.92 -12.06 12.77
C LEU A 255 -7.88 -11.18 13.48
N GLY A 256 -7.47 -11.57 14.70
CA GLY A 256 -6.43 -10.88 15.45
C GLY A 256 -5.13 -10.77 14.67
N SER A 257 -4.62 -11.90 14.21
CA SER A 257 -3.37 -11.98 13.45
C SER A 257 -3.45 -11.24 12.11
N PHE A 258 -4.56 -11.36 11.38
CA PHE A 258 -4.75 -10.63 10.12
C PHE A 258 -4.75 -9.11 10.34
N ALA A 259 -5.50 -8.62 11.33
CA ALA A 259 -5.58 -7.20 11.64
C ALA A 259 -4.22 -6.64 12.09
N GLU A 260 -3.51 -7.35 12.96
CA GLU A 260 -2.19 -6.96 13.45
C GLU A 260 -1.14 -6.92 12.33
N LEU A 261 -1.01 -8.00 11.55
CA LEU A 261 -0.03 -8.07 10.47
C LEU A 261 -0.33 -7.05 9.36
N THR A 262 -1.61 -6.82 9.03
CA THR A 262 -1.97 -5.78 8.05
C THR A 262 -1.61 -4.40 8.57
N ASP A 263 -1.87 -4.11 9.85
CA ASP A 263 -1.52 -2.83 10.47
C ASP A 263 -0.01 -2.59 10.47
N GLN A 264 0.79 -3.63 10.78
CA GLN A 264 2.26 -3.61 10.67
C GLN A 264 2.71 -3.30 9.23
N GLU A 265 2.16 -3.98 8.22
CA GLU A 265 2.48 -3.72 6.82
C GLU A 265 2.16 -2.28 6.42
N MET A 266 1.03 -1.74 6.89
CA MET A 266 0.59 -0.37 6.64
C MET A 266 1.44 0.68 7.36
N ALA A 267 2.00 0.33 8.54
CA ALA A 267 2.94 1.14 9.29
C ALA A 267 4.38 1.10 8.72
N GLY A 268 4.62 0.29 7.68
CA GLY A 268 5.94 0.14 7.07
C GLY A 268 6.88 -0.79 7.84
N GLU A 269 6.32 -1.61 8.74
CA GLU A 269 7.04 -2.65 9.45
C GLU A 269 7.24 -3.88 8.55
N ARG A 270 8.16 -4.77 8.97
CA ARG A 270 8.53 -5.97 8.21
C ARG A 270 7.45 -7.05 8.37
#